data_AF-A0A353M2B3-F1
#
_entry.id   AF-A0A353M2B3-F1
#
_cell.length_a   1.000
_cell.length_b   1.000
_cell.length_c   1.000
_cell.angle_alpha   90.00
_cell.angle_beta   90.00
_cell.angle_gamma   90.00
#
_symmetry.space_group_name_H-M   'P 1'
#
loop_
_entity.id
_entity.type
_entity.pdbx_description
1 polymer ?
#
loop_
_entity_poly.entity_id
_entity_poly.type
_entity_poly.pdbx_seq_one_letter_code
_entity_poly.pdbx_strand_id
1 'polypeptide(L)'
;TNTERLSTGIERSIANSILIKVNQIGTLTETLNAIEMAKRAGYTAVVSHRSGETEDTTIADLVVATNAGQIKTGAPSRTDRVAKYNQLL
;
A
#
# COMPACT_ATOMS: atom_id res chain seq x y z
N THR A 1 5.64 -2.22 -5.73
CA THR A 1 5.69 -0.75 -5.77
C THR A 1 6.84 -0.28 -6.64
N ASN A 2 6.73 -0.29 -7.96
CA ASN A 2 7.76 0.28 -8.85
C ASN A 2 7.00 1.04 -9.94
N THR A 3 7.31 2.34 -10.11
CA THR A 3 6.55 3.27 -10.94
C THR A 3 6.70 2.98 -12.44
N GLU A 4 7.88 2.55 -12.90
CA GLU A 4 8.09 2.16 -14.30
C GLU A 4 7.21 0.94 -14.66
N ARG A 5 7.24 -0.10 -13.82
CA ARG A 5 6.40 -1.29 -14.00
C ARG A 5 4.91 -0.97 -13.92
N LEU A 6 4.53 -0.03 -13.05
CA LEU A 6 3.15 0.44 -12.95
C LEU A 6 2.74 1.19 -14.22
N SER A 7 3.56 2.12 -14.73
CA SER A 7 3.30 2.85 -15.99
C SER A 7 3.09 1.89 -17.15
N THR A 8 4.01 0.94 -17.34
CA THR A 8 3.87 -0.10 -18.36
C THR A 8 2.59 -0.93 -18.16
N GLY A 9 2.22 -1.23 -16.91
CA GLY A 9 0.99 -1.93 -16.57
C GLY A 9 -0.28 -1.17 -16.95
N ILE A 10 -0.28 0.16 -16.73
CA ILE A 10 -1.37 1.07 -17.05
C ILE A 10 -1.50 1.22 -18.57
N GLU A 11 -0.41 1.55 -19.27
CA GLU A 11 -0.40 1.73 -20.73
C GLU A 11 -0.90 0.49 -21.47
N ARG A 12 -0.55 -0.70 -20.96
CA ARG A 12 -0.94 -1.99 -21.54
C ARG A 12 -2.24 -2.55 -20.97
N SER A 13 -2.92 -1.83 -20.08
CA SER A 13 -4.18 -2.26 -19.43
C SER A 13 -4.10 -3.66 -18.81
N ILE A 14 -3.01 -3.96 -18.10
CA ILE A 14 -2.71 -5.32 -17.57
C ILE A 14 -3.50 -5.65 -16.29
N ALA A 15 -3.88 -4.64 -15.50
CA ALA A 15 -4.55 -4.80 -14.22
C ALA A 15 -5.46 -3.60 -13.93
N ASN A 16 -5.99 -3.51 -12.72
CA ASN A 16 -6.81 -2.38 -12.25
C ASN A 16 -6.51 -2.01 -10.78
N SER A 17 -5.49 -2.63 -10.20
CA SER A 17 -5.10 -2.45 -8.81
C SER A 17 -3.62 -2.72 -8.63
N ILE A 18 -2.99 -2.02 -7.67
CA ILE A 18 -1.60 -2.26 -7.28
C ILE A 18 -1.52 -2.52 -5.77
N LEU A 19 -0.72 -3.52 -5.41
CA LEU A 19 -0.34 -3.77 -4.01
C LEU A 19 0.86 -2.88 -3.65
N ILE A 20 0.68 -1.99 -2.68
CA ILE A 20 1.67 -1.01 -2.24
C ILE A 20 2.39 -1.51 -1.00
N LYS A 21 3.69 -1.77 -1.15
CA LYS A 21 4.63 -2.11 -0.07
C LYS A 21 5.72 -1.05 -0.03
N VAL A 22 5.80 -0.29 1.06
CA VAL A 22 6.72 0.86 1.21
C VAL A 22 8.17 0.44 1.00
N ASN A 23 8.60 -0.63 1.67
CA ASN A 23 9.95 -1.16 1.59
C ASN A 23 10.29 -1.89 0.27
N GLN A 24 9.38 -1.94 -0.71
CA GLN A 24 9.73 -2.38 -2.07
C GLN A 24 10.29 -1.25 -2.93
N ILE A 25 9.93 0.02 -2.63
CA ILE A 25 10.44 1.18 -3.35
C ILE A 25 11.49 1.94 -2.54
N GLY A 26 11.39 1.89 -1.20
CA GLY A 26 12.46 2.31 -0.29
C GLY A 26 12.19 3.62 0.43
N THR A 27 11.43 4.55 -0.16
CA THR A 27 11.09 5.84 0.48
C THR A 27 9.59 6.10 0.54
N LEU A 28 9.19 6.96 1.48
CA LEU A 28 7.80 7.40 1.62
C LEU A 28 7.38 8.25 0.41
N THR A 29 8.24 9.16 -0.06
CA THR A 29 7.96 10.02 -1.22
C THR A 29 7.67 9.19 -2.47
N GLU A 30 8.49 8.18 -2.78
CA GLU A 30 8.25 7.33 -3.95
C GLU A 30 7.01 6.44 -3.77
N THR A 31 6.70 6.05 -2.53
CA THR A 31 5.46 5.34 -2.21
C THR A 31 4.24 6.20 -2.52
N LEU A 32 4.24 7.46 -2.09
CA LEU A 32 3.16 8.42 -2.36
C LEU A 32 3.01 8.68 -3.87
N ASN A 33 4.14 8.82 -4.58
CA ASN A 33 4.13 8.97 -6.04
C ASN A 33 3.50 7.75 -6.74
N ALA A 34 3.79 6.54 -6.28
CA ALA A 34 3.21 5.32 -6.84
C ALA A 34 1.69 5.21 -6.55
N ILE A 35 1.24 5.59 -5.35
CA ILE A 35 -0.18 5.63 -5.00
C ILE A 35 -0.92 6.65 -5.88
N GLU A 36 -0.37 7.86 -6.02
CA GLU A 36 -0.99 8.94 -6.79
C GLU A 36 -1.03 8.60 -8.29
N MET A 37 0.02 8.00 -8.84
CA MET A 37 0.03 7.49 -10.22
C MET A 37 -1.07 6.46 -10.45
N ALA A 38 -1.23 5.50 -9.55
CA ALA A 38 -2.29 4.49 -9.65
C ALA A 38 -3.68 5.16 -9.60
N LYS A 39 -3.90 6.06 -8.64
CA LYS A 39 -5.18 6.77 -8.47
C LYS A 39 -5.56 7.58 -9.70
N ARG A 40 -4.62 8.33 -10.29
CA ARG A 40 -4.85 9.11 -11.53
C ARG A 40 -5.19 8.24 -12.74
N ALA A 41 -4.65 7.03 -12.78
CA ALA A 41 -4.96 6.05 -13.81
C ALA A 41 -6.25 5.25 -13.55
N GLY A 42 -7.01 5.57 -12.50
CA GLY A 42 -8.23 4.85 -12.12
C GLY A 42 -7.96 3.48 -11.46
N TYR A 43 -6.72 3.19 -11.07
CA TYR A 43 -6.38 1.98 -10.33
C TYR A 43 -6.65 2.18 -8.83
N THR A 44 -7.05 1.12 -8.15
CA THR A 44 -7.04 1.11 -6.68
C THR A 44 -5.63 0.84 -6.16
N ALA A 45 -5.25 1.46 -5.04
CA ALA A 45 -4.02 1.17 -4.33
C ALA A 45 -4.33 0.43 -3.02
N VAL A 46 -3.84 -0.81 -2.89
CA VAL A 46 -4.00 -1.59 -1.64
C VAL A 46 -2.73 -1.47 -0.82
N VAL A 47 -2.76 -0.71 0.27
CA VAL A 47 -1.62 -0.57 1.18
C VAL A 47 -1.37 -1.89 1.90
N SER A 48 -0.14 -2.39 1.92
CA SER A 48 0.16 -3.76 2.30
C SER A 48 1.34 -3.88 3.25
N HIS A 49 1.18 -4.80 4.20
CA HIS A 49 2.26 -5.30 5.04
C HIS A 49 3.28 -6.19 4.28
N ARG A 50 4.29 -6.69 4.99
CA ARG A 50 5.17 -7.79 4.58
C ARG A 50 4.91 -9.06 5.41
N SER A 51 5.48 -10.20 5.00
CA SER A 51 5.34 -11.45 5.75
C SER A 51 6.07 -11.41 7.09
N GLY A 52 7.24 -10.78 7.17
CA GLY A 52 7.87 -10.36 8.43
C GLY A 52 7.46 -8.92 8.73
N GLU A 53 6.81 -8.69 9.86
CA GLU A 53 6.34 -7.36 10.31
C GLU A 53 6.83 -7.09 11.73
N THR A 54 6.78 -5.80 12.09
CA THR A 54 7.03 -5.31 13.44
C THR A 54 5.73 -4.81 14.07
N GLU A 55 5.80 -4.21 15.25
CA GLU A 55 4.70 -3.48 15.87
C GLU A 55 4.37 -2.13 15.20
N ASP A 56 5.26 -1.63 14.33
CA ASP A 56 5.11 -0.34 13.65
C ASP A 56 3.77 -0.23 12.90
N THR A 57 3.06 0.89 13.01
CA THR A 57 1.72 1.06 12.44
C THR A 57 1.67 2.00 11.25
N THR A 58 2.81 2.42 10.68
CA THR A 58 2.90 3.44 9.61
C THR A 58 1.92 3.20 8.45
N ILE A 59 1.69 1.94 8.07
CA ILE A 59 0.80 1.60 6.96
C ILE A 59 -0.70 1.84 7.27
N ALA A 60 -1.09 1.90 8.54
CA ALA A 60 -2.45 2.27 8.95
C ALA A 60 -2.69 3.76 8.72
N ASP A 61 -1.78 4.63 9.15
CA ASP A 61 -1.88 6.07 8.89
C ASP A 61 -1.74 6.37 7.39
N LEU A 62 -0.87 5.65 6.67
CA LEU A 62 -0.67 5.84 5.23
C LEU A 62 -1.93 5.55 4.41
N VAL A 63 -2.67 4.47 4.72
CA VAL A 63 -3.89 4.12 3.97
C VAL A 63 -4.99 5.17 4.16
N VAL A 64 -5.08 5.76 5.36
CA VAL A 64 -6.03 6.83 5.68
C VAL A 64 -5.60 8.14 5.02
N ALA A 65 -4.34 8.56 5.19
CA ALA A 65 -3.81 9.81 4.66
C ALA A 65 -3.95 9.91 3.13
N THR A 66 -3.79 8.79 2.43
CA THR A 66 -3.90 8.74 0.96
C THR A 66 -5.32 8.49 0.45
N ASN A 67 -6.28 8.26 1.36
CA ASN A 67 -7.64 7.81 1.03
C ASN A 67 -7.62 6.61 0.06
N ALA A 68 -6.73 5.65 0.32
CA ALA A 68 -6.54 4.48 -0.54
C ALA A 68 -7.71 3.48 -0.44
N GLY A 69 -8.46 3.51 0.66
CA GLY A 69 -9.70 2.75 0.87
C GLY A 69 -9.53 1.26 1.17
N GLN A 70 -8.36 0.67 0.89
CA GLN A 70 -8.10 -0.76 1.11
C GLN A 70 -6.71 -0.99 1.73
N ILE A 71 -6.67 -1.80 2.79
CA ILE A 71 -5.44 -2.25 3.46
C ILE A 71 -5.38 -3.78 3.54
N LYS A 72 -4.20 -4.35 3.31
CA LYS A 72 -3.88 -5.76 3.53
C LYS A 72 -2.82 -5.88 4.62
N THR A 73 -3.27 -6.03 5.88
CA THR A 73 -2.38 -6.07 7.04
C THR A 73 -2.40 -7.39 7.85
N GLY A 74 -3.06 -8.43 7.35
CA GLY A 74 -2.95 -9.81 7.87
C GLY A 74 -4.24 -10.33 8.49
N ALA A 75 -4.20 -11.52 9.10
CA ALA A 75 -5.32 -12.00 9.91
C ALA A 75 -5.44 -11.16 11.20
N PRO A 76 -6.60 -11.11 11.85
CA PRO A 76 -6.77 -10.49 13.16
C PRO A 76 -6.17 -11.38 14.27
N SER A 77 -4.90 -11.73 14.12
CA SER A 77 -4.09 -12.51 15.04
C SER A 77 -2.63 -12.09 14.92
N ARG A 78 -1.85 -12.28 16.01
CA ARG A 78 -0.47 -11.83 16.18
C ARG A 78 -0.34 -10.29 16.23
N THR A 79 0.44 -9.80 17.19
CA THR A 79 0.55 -8.35 17.47
C THR A 79 1.08 -7.56 16.29
N ASP A 80 1.98 -8.13 15.49
CA ASP A 80 2.53 -7.51 14.27
C ASP A 80 1.46 -7.17 13.21
N ARG A 81 0.28 -7.80 13.30
CA ARG A 81 -0.90 -7.52 12.45
C ARG A 81 -1.92 -6.68 13.18
N VAL A 82 -2.30 -7.10 14.39
CA VAL A 82 -3.35 -6.47 15.20
C VAL A 82 -3.01 -5.02 15.54
N ALA A 83 -1.73 -4.68 15.74
CA ALA A 83 -1.31 -3.30 16.01
C ALA A 83 -1.82 -2.31 14.94
N LYS A 84 -1.78 -2.70 13.65
CA LYS A 84 -2.27 -1.86 12.55
C LYS A 84 -3.79 -1.72 12.55
N TYR A 85 -4.51 -2.79 12.88
CA TYR A 85 -5.97 -2.73 13.02
C TYR A 85 -6.36 -1.84 14.21
N ASN A 86 -5.66 -1.95 15.33
CA ASN A 86 -5.90 -1.11 16.51
C ASN A 86 -5.63 0.38 16.24
N GLN A 87 -4.65 0.71 15.41
CA GLN A 87 -4.39 2.10 14.99
C GLN A 87 -5.49 2.68 14.08
N LEU A 88 -6.24 1.82 13.36
CA LEU A 88 -7.35 2.24 12.51
C LEU A 88 -8.66 2.45 13.29
N LEU A 89 -8.77 1.89 14.50
CA LEU A 89 -9.92 2.04 15.40
C LEU A 89 -9.80 3.33 16.21
#